data_AF-A0A284RWC8-F1
#
_entry.id   AF-A0A284RWC8-F1
#
_cell.length_a   1.000
_cell.length_b   1.000
_cell.length_c   1.000
_cell.angle_alpha   90.00
_cell.angle_beta   90.00
_cell.angle_gamma   90.00
#
_symmetry.space_group_name_H-M   'P 1'
#
loop_
_entity.id
_entity.type
_entity.pdbx_description
1 polymer ?
#
loop_
_entity_poly.entity_id
_entity_poly.type
_entity_poly.pdbx_seq_one_letter_code
_entity_poly.pdbx_strand_id
1 'polypeptide(L)'
;MFQCRQLSKLSKLNGKSSVVFRGYKPGALTGAFPIPNRFAVRLDPKHPALRVNLKVLPIVSQPFLAIKAIPFDILTKPENAVTFERPVELWESRVARLKDSPLEKTDVWSISLPVHLLMPKKTVHKKKYLRVIIARKIKTAIALIMSRGLDVGSDGKLVLNDREDCDKLIVDGWSYVISPQLEIYRMPFEDLVKGLRKSLLQISNGIRQLEQQWSAKEKHVYSRREEARFTRARSRNPTLAEMCAKMRENEERRRRDAAVETELQLDDLSPLSTL
;
A
#
# COMPACT_ATOMS: atom_id res chain seq x y z
N MET A 1 -28.19 3.72 -26.59
CA MET A 1 -28.01 2.80 -25.44
C MET A 1 -27.65 1.43 -26.02
N PHE A 2 -26.54 0.81 -25.64
CA PHE A 2 -26.30 -0.59 -26.00
C PHE A 2 -27.04 -1.46 -24.99
N GLN A 3 -28.29 -1.83 -25.29
CA GLN A 3 -28.98 -2.88 -24.56
C GLN A 3 -28.30 -4.20 -24.92
N CYS A 4 -27.56 -4.78 -23.97
CA CYS A 4 -27.06 -6.13 -24.14
C CYS A 4 -28.25 -7.08 -24.01
N ARG A 5 -28.75 -7.59 -25.15
CA ARG A 5 -29.94 -8.49 -25.23
C ARG A 5 -29.82 -9.75 -24.37
N GLN A 6 -28.60 -10.11 -23.97
CA GLN A 6 -28.35 -11.24 -23.09
C GLN A 6 -28.57 -10.90 -21.61
N LEU A 7 -28.28 -9.66 -21.20
CA LEU A 7 -28.50 -9.24 -19.80
C LEU A 7 -29.99 -9.21 -19.45
N SER A 8 -30.88 -8.94 -20.41
CA SER A 8 -32.33 -8.98 -20.20
C SER A 8 -32.88 -10.40 -20.04
N LYS A 9 -32.11 -11.44 -20.40
CA LYS A 9 -32.51 -12.85 -20.29
C LYS A 9 -32.06 -13.49 -18.97
N LEU A 10 -31.24 -12.80 -18.18
CA LEU A 10 -30.80 -13.29 -16.89
C LEU A 10 -31.95 -13.24 -15.89
N SER A 11 -32.08 -14.29 -15.07
CA SER A 11 -33.03 -14.31 -13.97
C SER A 11 -32.75 -13.14 -13.01
N LYS A 12 -33.82 -12.51 -12.51
CA LYS A 12 -33.68 -11.47 -11.50
C LYS A 12 -33.26 -12.15 -10.19
N LEU A 13 -32.02 -11.95 -9.76
CA LEU A 13 -31.56 -12.43 -8.45
C LEU A 13 -32.17 -11.58 -7.32
N ASN A 14 -32.69 -12.27 -6.30
CA ASN A 14 -33.14 -11.67 -5.05
C ASN A 14 -31.92 -11.46 -4.14
N GLY A 15 -31.24 -10.33 -4.33
CA GLY A 15 -30.10 -9.96 -3.51
C GLY A 15 -29.78 -8.48 -3.71
N LYS A 16 -29.76 -7.72 -2.62
CA LYS A 16 -29.50 -6.28 -2.68
C LYS A 16 -28.04 -6.03 -2.29
N SER A 17 -27.15 -6.23 -3.25
CA SER A 17 -25.76 -5.75 -3.18
C SER A 17 -25.58 -4.67 -4.24
N SER A 18 -25.30 -3.44 -3.81
CA SER A 18 -25.03 -2.32 -4.72
C SER A 18 -23.53 -2.09 -4.84
N VAL A 19 -23.00 -2.05 -6.06
CA VAL A 19 -21.58 -1.72 -6.26
C VAL A 19 -21.48 -0.21 -6.43
N VAL A 20 -20.86 0.45 -5.46
CA VAL A 20 -20.63 1.88 -5.52
C VAL A 20 -19.19 2.10 -5.97
N PHE A 21 -19.05 2.53 -7.22
CA PHE A 21 -17.78 3.04 -7.77
C PHE A 21 -17.50 4.43 -7.18
N ARG A 22 -17.12 4.49 -5.90
CA ARG A 22 -16.82 5.76 -5.24
C ARG A 22 -15.55 6.38 -5.85
N GLY A 23 -15.63 7.67 -6.18
CA GLY A 23 -14.47 8.52 -6.38
C GLY A 23 -13.84 8.98 -5.05
N TYR A 24 -14.48 8.68 -3.92
CA TYR A 24 -14.03 8.98 -2.57
C TYR A 24 -12.93 8.02 -2.15
N LYS A 25 -11.70 8.39 -2.53
CA LYS A 25 -10.48 7.81 -2.01
C LYS A 25 -10.16 8.49 -0.68
N PRO A 26 -9.44 7.84 0.23
CA PRO A 26 -8.81 8.57 1.32
C PRO A 26 -7.69 9.51 0.83
N GLY A 27 -7.19 9.33 -0.41
CA GLY A 27 -6.09 10.13 -0.97
C GLY A 27 -6.05 10.20 -2.50
N ALA A 28 -5.26 11.09 -3.09
CA ALA A 28 -5.07 11.23 -4.53
C ALA A 28 -4.02 10.26 -5.11
N LEU A 29 -4.16 9.95 -6.40
CA LEU A 29 -3.24 9.09 -7.15
C LEU A 29 -2.02 9.84 -7.71
N THR A 30 -1.93 11.16 -7.47
CA THR A 30 -0.92 12.05 -8.05
C THR A 30 0.51 11.59 -7.75
N GLY A 31 0.75 10.96 -6.60
CA GLY A 31 2.05 10.41 -6.24
C GLY A 31 2.24 8.90 -6.53
N ALA A 32 1.28 8.23 -7.16
CA ALA A 32 1.33 6.79 -7.45
C ALA A 32 1.76 6.46 -8.90
N PHE A 33 1.96 7.51 -9.71
CA PHE A 33 2.54 7.46 -11.04
C PHE A 33 3.97 8.03 -11.02
N PRO A 34 4.83 7.68 -11.98
CA PRO A 34 6.27 7.97 -11.92
C PRO A 34 6.69 9.46 -11.95
N ILE A 35 5.75 10.40 -11.84
CA ILE A 35 6.06 11.81 -11.63
C ILE A 35 6.19 12.01 -10.11
N PRO A 36 7.42 12.12 -9.57
CA PRO A 36 7.62 12.19 -8.14
C PRO A 36 7.22 13.58 -7.64
N ASN A 37 6.05 13.70 -7.02
CA ASN A 37 5.80 14.85 -6.16
C ASN A 37 6.44 14.57 -4.79
N ARG A 38 7.66 15.09 -4.59
CA ARG A 38 8.44 14.92 -3.34
C ARG A 38 7.77 15.62 -2.14
N PHE A 39 6.87 16.56 -2.39
CA PHE A 39 6.18 17.35 -1.36
C PHE A 39 4.82 16.77 -0.97
N ALA A 40 4.37 15.69 -1.62
CA ALA A 40 3.05 15.14 -1.35
C ALA A 40 3.08 14.27 -0.07
N VAL A 41 2.35 14.72 0.95
CA VAL A 41 2.12 13.97 2.19
C VAL A 41 1.36 12.68 1.88
N ARG A 42 1.89 11.53 2.33
CA ARG A 42 1.29 10.20 2.13
C ARG A 42 0.33 9.88 3.26
N LEU A 43 -0.64 8.98 3.00
CA LEU A 43 -1.62 8.57 4.01
C LEU A 43 -0.99 7.77 5.15
N ASP A 44 -0.11 6.82 4.84
CA ASP A 44 0.70 6.12 5.83
C ASP A 44 2.17 6.09 5.39
N PRO A 45 3.02 6.95 5.99
CA PRO A 45 4.46 7.00 5.71
C PRO A 45 5.23 5.73 6.11
N LYS A 46 4.69 4.88 6.98
CA LYS A 46 5.39 3.68 7.48
C LYS A 46 5.20 2.46 6.58
N HIS A 47 4.22 2.49 5.68
CA HIS A 47 3.82 1.34 4.89
C HIS A 47 4.97 0.77 4.02
N PRO A 48 5.15 -0.57 3.96
CA PRO A 48 6.27 -1.22 3.27
C PRO A 48 6.32 -0.92 1.76
N ALA A 49 5.18 -0.65 1.12
CA ALA A 49 5.09 -0.22 -0.28
C ALA A 49 5.91 1.05 -0.62
N LEU A 50 6.18 1.93 0.36
CA LEU A 50 6.99 3.14 0.13
C LEU A 50 8.50 2.83 0.04
N ARG A 51 8.93 1.67 0.56
CA ARG A 51 10.33 1.24 0.57
C ARG A 51 10.70 0.45 -0.69
N VAL A 52 9.72 0.05 -1.49
CA VAL A 52 9.90 -0.72 -2.72
C VAL A 52 9.63 0.15 -3.95
N ASN A 53 10.23 -0.21 -5.07
CA ASN A 53 9.93 0.46 -6.34
C ASN A 53 8.46 0.26 -6.70
N LEU A 54 7.73 1.34 -7.01
CA LEU A 54 6.30 1.31 -7.38
C LEU A 54 6.01 0.48 -8.65
N LYS A 55 7.05 0.07 -9.40
CA LYS A 55 6.97 -0.89 -10.51
C LYS A 55 6.73 -2.33 -10.04
N VAL A 56 7.06 -2.66 -8.80
CA VAL A 56 6.90 -4.01 -8.20
C VAL A 56 5.46 -4.27 -7.76
N LEU A 57 4.62 -3.23 -7.69
CA LEU A 57 3.21 -3.37 -7.35
C LEU A 57 2.50 -4.28 -8.37
N PRO A 58 1.48 -5.06 -7.94
CA PRO A 58 0.77 -5.99 -8.81
C PRO A 58 0.20 -5.27 -10.05
N ILE A 59 0.57 -5.79 -11.22
CA ILE A 59 0.04 -5.35 -12.52
C ILE A 59 -0.35 -6.60 -13.30
N VAL A 60 -1.58 -6.63 -13.78
CA VAL A 60 -2.06 -7.64 -14.73
C VAL A 60 -2.32 -6.95 -16.05
N SER A 61 -1.67 -7.43 -17.11
CA SER A 61 -1.86 -6.91 -18.46
C SER A 61 -2.53 -7.97 -19.32
N GLN A 62 -3.66 -7.61 -19.92
CA GLN A 62 -4.33 -8.35 -20.98
C GLN A 62 -4.28 -7.51 -22.27
N PRO A 63 -4.51 -8.11 -23.45
CA PRO A 63 -4.44 -7.36 -24.72
C PRO A 63 -5.32 -6.11 -24.74
N PHE A 64 -6.51 -6.21 -24.15
CA PHE A 64 -7.53 -5.17 -24.19
C PHE A 64 -7.56 -4.26 -22.95
N LEU A 65 -6.88 -4.60 -21.86
CA LEU A 65 -6.77 -3.76 -20.66
C LEU A 65 -5.55 -4.10 -19.80
N ALA A 66 -5.09 -3.13 -19.02
CA ALA A 66 -4.18 -3.37 -17.92
C ALA A 66 -4.82 -2.95 -16.59
N ILE A 67 -4.61 -3.72 -15.52
CA ILE A 67 -5.03 -3.41 -14.16
C ILE A 67 -3.78 -3.28 -13.29
N LYS A 68 -3.63 -2.15 -12.61
CA LYS A 68 -2.62 -1.92 -11.59
C LYS A 68 -3.27 -1.75 -10.23
N ALA A 69 -2.81 -2.49 -9.23
CA ALA A 69 -3.24 -2.32 -7.85
C ALA A 69 -2.30 -1.39 -7.09
N ILE A 70 -2.86 -0.50 -6.28
CA ILE A 70 -2.14 0.54 -5.53
C ILE A 70 -2.71 0.56 -4.11
N PRO A 71 -1.92 0.31 -3.06
CA PRO A 71 -2.44 0.33 -1.69
C PRO A 71 -2.86 1.76 -1.31
N PHE A 72 -3.88 1.91 -0.47
CA PHE A 72 -4.34 3.24 -0.05
C PHE A 72 -3.25 4.03 0.67
N ASP A 73 -2.43 3.35 1.44
CA ASP A 73 -1.37 3.92 2.28
C ASP A 73 -0.38 4.81 1.54
N ILE A 74 -0.12 4.50 0.26
CA ILE A 74 0.78 5.29 -0.59
C ILE A 74 0.09 6.41 -1.37
N LEU A 75 -1.23 6.54 -1.25
CA LEU A 75 -1.96 7.66 -1.83
C LEU A 75 -1.58 8.96 -1.09
N THR A 76 -1.68 10.07 -1.81
CA THR A 76 -1.30 11.38 -1.27
C THR A 76 -2.51 12.04 -0.62
N LYS A 77 -2.36 12.62 0.57
CA LYS A 77 -3.43 13.41 1.19
C LYS A 77 -3.74 14.63 0.30
N PRO A 78 -4.99 14.86 -0.13
CA PRO A 78 -5.32 16.04 -0.91
C PRO A 78 -5.32 17.28 -0.01
N GLU A 79 -4.72 18.37 -0.48
CA GLU A 79 -4.61 19.63 0.28
C GLU A 79 -5.98 20.22 0.67
N ASN A 80 -7.01 20.01 -0.16
CA ASN A 80 -8.36 20.55 0.03
C ASN A 80 -9.39 19.50 0.47
N ALA A 81 -9.02 18.53 1.31
CA ALA A 81 -9.94 17.46 1.72
C ALA A 81 -11.03 17.99 2.67
N VAL A 82 -12.16 18.45 2.12
CA VAL A 82 -13.23 19.09 2.93
C VAL A 82 -14.00 18.11 3.83
N THR A 83 -14.12 16.81 3.53
CA THR A 83 -14.68 15.79 4.47
C THR A 83 -14.85 14.47 3.73
N PHE A 84 -13.91 13.52 3.82
CA PHE A 84 -14.15 12.13 3.37
C PHE A 84 -13.46 11.13 4.29
N GLU A 85 -13.74 11.19 5.58
CA GLU A 85 -13.19 10.24 6.56
C GLU A 85 -13.99 8.93 6.53
N ARG A 86 -13.65 8.05 5.58
CA ARG A 86 -13.64 6.63 5.94
C ARG A 86 -12.32 6.40 6.69
N PRO A 87 -12.32 5.75 7.86
CA PRO A 87 -11.08 5.40 8.52
C PRO A 87 -10.19 4.63 7.54
N VAL A 88 -9.01 5.16 7.25
CA VAL A 88 -7.98 4.40 6.55
C VAL A 88 -7.47 3.41 7.58
N GLU A 89 -7.63 2.13 7.30
CA GLU A 89 -6.97 1.13 8.11
C GLU A 89 -5.46 1.25 7.88
N LEU A 90 -4.75 1.58 8.94
CA LEU A 90 -3.29 1.65 8.93
C LEU A 90 -2.70 0.25 8.70
N TRP A 91 -1.50 0.20 8.12
CA TRP A 91 -0.80 -1.06 7.87
C TRP A 91 -0.62 -1.91 9.14
N GLU A 92 -0.27 -1.27 10.26
CA GLU A 92 -0.06 -1.94 11.55
C GLU A 92 -1.34 -2.67 12.02
N SER A 93 -2.51 -2.03 11.89
CA SER A 93 -3.82 -2.62 12.20
C SER A 93 -4.18 -3.76 11.24
N ARG A 94 -3.86 -3.60 9.96
CA ARG A 94 -4.07 -4.62 8.92
C ARG A 94 -3.25 -5.88 9.19
N VAL A 95 -2.00 -5.73 9.64
CA VAL A 95 -1.12 -6.84 10.02
C VAL A 95 -1.61 -7.53 11.29
N ALA A 96 -2.11 -6.78 12.28
CA ALA A 96 -2.72 -7.37 13.48
C ALA A 96 -3.95 -8.22 13.12
N ARG A 97 -4.87 -7.69 12.29
CA ARG A 97 -6.02 -8.46 11.78
C ARG A 97 -5.61 -9.73 11.04
N LEU A 98 -4.60 -9.65 10.18
CA LEU A 98 -4.10 -10.82 9.45
C LEU A 98 -3.51 -11.91 10.37
N LYS A 99 -3.11 -11.57 11.61
CA LYS A 99 -2.62 -12.52 12.61
C LYS A 99 -3.76 -13.13 13.43
N ASP A 100 -4.79 -12.36 13.76
CA ASP A 100 -5.77 -12.75 14.78
C ASP A 100 -7.00 -13.51 14.23
N SER A 101 -7.43 -13.29 12.97
CA SER A 101 -8.58 -14.02 12.38
C SER A 101 -8.74 -13.84 10.86
N PRO A 102 -9.19 -14.86 10.10
CA PRO A 102 -9.61 -14.70 8.71
C PRO A 102 -10.98 -13.99 8.64
N LEU A 103 -10.98 -12.75 8.13
CA LEU A 103 -12.13 -11.92 7.73
C LEU A 103 -13.52 -12.41 8.22
N GLU A 104 -14.04 -11.79 9.28
CA GLU A 104 -15.49 -11.73 9.46
C GLU A 104 -16.09 -11.05 8.23
N LYS A 105 -16.93 -11.78 7.50
CA LYS A 105 -17.71 -11.26 6.37
C LYS A 105 -18.60 -10.15 6.93
N THR A 106 -18.20 -8.90 6.75
CA THR A 106 -19.12 -7.80 7.05
C THR A 106 -20.22 -7.89 5.99
N ASP A 107 -21.46 -8.14 6.41
CA ASP A 107 -22.65 -8.14 5.55
C ASP A 107 -22.93 -6.71 5.07
N VAL A 108 -22.06 -6.21 4.20
CA VAL A 108 -22.21 -4.89 3.62
C VAL A 108 -23.14 -5.02 2.42
N TRP A 109 -24.31 -4.39 2.54
CA TRP A 109 -25.27 -4.15 1.46
C TRP A 109 -24.68 -3.42 0.23
N SER A 110 -23.49 -2.83 0.39
CA SER A 110 -22.82 -2.04 -0.63
C SER A 110 -21.33 -2.36 -0.71
N ILE A 111 -20.88 -2.79 -1.90
CA ILE A 111 -19.47 -3.03 -2.17
C ILE A 111 -18.87 -1.71 -2.64
N SER A 112 -18.05 -1.09 -1.80
CA SER A 112 -17.31 0.13 -2.17
C SER A 112 -16.04 -0.27 -2.92
N LEU A 113 -15.99 0.04 -4.22
CA LEU A 113 -14.88 -0.36 -5.08
C LEU A 113 -14.13 0.87 -5.64
N PRO A 114 -12.90 1.16 -5.16
CA PRO A 114 -12.09 2.26 -5.66
C PRO A 114 -11.40 1.86 -6.97
N VAL A 115 -12.18 1.89 -8.05
CA VAL A 115 -11.71 1.67 -9.43
C VAL A 115 -11.55 3.00 -10.15
N HIS A 116 -10.38 3.18 -10.76
CA HIS A 116 -10.02 4.34 -11.57
C HIS A 116 -9.78 3.92 -13.00
N LEU A 117 -10.47 4.59 -13.93
CA LEU A 117 -10.29 4.35 -15.35
C LEU A 117 -9.33 5.39 -15.92
N LEU A 118 -8.11 4.97 -16.25
CA LEU A 118 -7.12 5.80 -16.91
C LEU A 118 -7.31 5.69 -18.44
N MET A 119 -7.99 6.67 -19.02
CA MET A 119 -8.35 6.65 -20.45
C MET A 119 -7.75 7.84 -21.20
N PRO A 120 -6.44 7.81 -21.51
CA PRO A 120 -5.79 8.89 -22.24
C PRO A 120 -6.34 8.98 -23.67
N LYS A 121 -6.37 10.21 -24.21
CA LYS A 121 -6.88 10.49 -25.57
C LYS A 121 -6.12 9.75 -26.66
N LYS A 122 -4.82 9.51 -26.46
CA LYS A 122 -3.93 8.85 -27.42
C LYS A 122 -4.19 7.34 -27.51
N THR A 123 -4.34 6.67 -26.37
CA THR A 123 -4.50 5.21 -26.30
C THR A 123 -5.93 4.75 -26.57
N VAL A 124 -6.93 5.43 -25.99
CA VAL A 124 -8.33 5.00 -26.14
C VAL A 124 -8.94 5.61 -27.39
N HIS A 125 -9.22 6.92 -27.36
CA HIS A 125 -9.76 7.64 -28.51
C HIS A 125 -9.82 9.15 -28.22
N LYS A 126 -9.74 10.00 -29.25
CA LYS A 126 -9.91 11.48 -29.12
C LYS A 126 -11.33 11.87 -28.66
N LYS A 127 -12.36 11.21 -29.19
CA LYS A 127 -13.78 11.49 -28.89
C LYS A 127 -14.18 11.04 -27.48
N LYS A 128 -14.76 11.95 -26.70
CA LYS A 128 -15.18 11.73 -25.29
C LYS A 128 -16.23 10.63 -25.17
N TYR A 129 -17.23 10.58 -26.05
CA TYR A 129 -18.33 9.63 -25.94
C TYR A 129 -17.86 8.16 -26.03
N LEU A 130 -16.85 7.85 -26.85
CA LEU A 130 -16.29 6.50 -26.93
C LEU A 130 -15.65 6.08 -25.61
N ARG A 131 -14.88 6.98 -24.99
CA ARG A 131 -14.30 6.75 -23.64
C ARG A 131 -15.39 6.54 -22.59
N VAL A 132 -16.48 7.29 -22.65
CA VAL A 132 -17.64 7.12 -21.75
C VAL A 132 -18.33 5.77 -21.95
N ILE A 133 -18.49 5.32 -23.19
CA ILE A 133 -19.10 4.01 -23.48
C ILE A 133 -18.23 2.89 -22.94
N ILE A 134 -16.93 2.91 -23.20
CA ILE A 134 -15.97 1.93 -22.69
C ILE A 134 -16.00 1.92 -21.16
N ALA A 135 -15.96 3.10 -20.53
CA ALA A 135 -16.03 3.22 -19.08
C ALA A 135 -17.31 2.64 -18.48
N ARG A 136 -18.46 2.93 -19.08
CA ARG A 136 -19.74 2.36 -18.66
C ARG A 136 -19.73 0.85 -18.81
N LYS A 137 -19.27 0.33 -19.95
CA LYS A 137 -19.20 -1.12 -20.21
C LYS A 137 -18.37 -1.86 -19.17
N ILE A 138 -17.18 -1.34 -18.85
CA ILE A 138 -16.29 -1.91 -17.82
C ILE A 138 -16.94 -1.84 -16.43
N LYS A 139 -17.45 -0.66 -16.04
CA LYS A 139 -18.12 -0.51 -14.73
C LYS A 139 -19.34 -1.40 -14.60
N THR A 140 -20.15 -1.52 -15.65
CA THR A 140 -21.31 -2.42 -15.66
C THR A 140 -20.87 -3.87 -15.50
N ALA A 141 -19.85 -4.33 -16.24
CA ALA A 141 -19.33 -5.69 -16.09
C ALA A 141 -18.83 -5.96 -14.67
N ILE A 142 -17.99 -5.08 -14.10
CA ILE A 142 -17.50 -5.19 -12.73
C ILE A 142 -18.65 -5.18 -11.72
N ALA A 143 -19.65 -4.30 -11.92
CA ALA A 143 -20.80 -4.22 -11.04
C ALA A 143 -21.55 -5.55 -11.00
N LEU A 144 -21.79 -6.15 -12.17
CA LEU A 144 -22.50 -7.42 -12.30
C LEU A 144 -21.69 -8.59 -11.75
N ILE A 145 -20.38 -8.62 -11.98
CA ILE A 145 -19.47 -9.62 -11.41
C ILE A 145 -19.56 -9.57 -9.88
N MET A 146 -19.41 -8.38 -9.29
CA MET A 146 -19.34 -8.24 -7.84
C MET A 146 -20.68 -8.35 -7.11
N SER A 147 -21.76 -7.84 -7.71
CA SER A 147 -23.08 -7.89 -7.07
C SER A 147 -23.79 -9.22 -7.26
N ARG A 148 -23.66 -9.82 -8.46
CA ARG A 148 -24.49 -10.95 -8.91
C ARG A 148 -23.69 -12.19 -9.29
N GLY A 149 -22.39 -12.22 -9.04
CA GLY A 149 -21.56 -13.37 -9.42
C GLY A 149 -21.58 -13.68 -10.91
N LEU A 150 -21.72 -12.66 -11.75
CA LEU A 150 -21.76 -12.85 -13.21
C LEU A 150 -20.51 -13.60 -13.68
N ASP A 151 -20.72 -14.68 -14.41
CA ASP A 151 -19.69 -15.50 -15.04
C ASP A 151 -20.12 -15.95 -16.44
N VAL A 152 -19.21 -16.60 -17.15
CA VAL A 152 -19.47 -17.23 -18.45
C VAL A 152 -19.55 -18.74 -18.25
N GLY A 153 -20.72 -19.32 -18.51
CA GLY A 153 -20.94 -20.77 -18.41
C GLY A 153 -20.19 -21.55 -19.50
N SER A 154 -20.22 -22.88 -19.39
CA SER A 154 -19.64 -23.82 -20.38
C SER A 154 -20.09 -23.53 -21.81
N ASP A 155 -21.34 -23.09 -21.96
CA ASP A 155 -21.99 -22.87 -23.25
C ASP A 155 -21.63 -21.51 -23.88
N GLY A 156 -20.70 -20.76 -23.27
CA GLY A 156 -20.30 -19.43 -23.71
C GLY A 156 -21.32 -18.33 -23.40
N LYS A 157 -22.43 -18.67 -22.73
CA LYS A 157 -23.47 -17.71 -22.31
C LYS A 157 -23.19 -17.17 -20.92
N LEU A 158 -23.69 -15.97 -20.65
CA LEU A 158 -23.63 -15.36 -19.32
C LEU A 158 -24.53 -16.13 -18.35
N VAL A 159 -23.97 -16.50 -17.21
CA VAL A 159 -24.65 -17.17 -16.10
C VAL A 159 -24.42 -16.36 -14.83
N LEU A 160 -25.39 -16.36 -13.93
CA LEU A 160 -25.26 -15.76 -12.61
C LEU A 160 -24.98 -16.87 -11.61
N ASN A 161 -23.86 -16.79 -10.91
CA ASN A 161 -23.48 -17.72 -9.85
C ASN A 161 -23.65 -17.06 -8.48
N ASP A 162 -23.65 -17.88 -7.44
CA ASP A 162 -23.67 -17.38 -6.07
C ASP A 162 -22.43 -16.52 -5.76
N ARG A 163 -22.63 -15.52 -4.90
CA ARG A 163 -21.66 -14.44 -4.66
C ARG A 163 -20.37 -14.92 -3.97
N GLU A 164 -20.30 -16.15 -3.47
CA GLU A 164 -19.24 -16.62 -2.57
C GLU A 164 -17.81 -16.45 -3.11
N ASP A 165 -17.61 -16.55 -4.42
CA ASP A 165 -16.29 -16.36 -5.04
C ASP A 165 -15.95 -14.89 -5.34
N CYS A 166 -16.92 -13.98 -5.27
CA CYS A 166 -16.72 -12.58 -5.63
C CYS A 166 -15.89 -11.82 -4.61
N ASP A 167 -16.02 -12.17 -3.32
CA ASP A 167 -15.27 -11.52 -2.25
C ASP A 167 -13.76 -11.83 -2.33
N LYS A 168 -13.36 -12.87 -3.07
CA LYS A 168 -11.95 -13.20 -3.34
C LYS A 168 -11.34 -12.35 -4.45
N LEU A 169 -12.17 -11.73 -5.30
CA LEU A 169 -11.71 -10.97 -6.48
C LEU A 169 -11.15 -9.59 -6.13
N ILE A 170 -11.49 -9.06 -4.95
CA ILE A 170 -11.12 -7.72 -4.54
C ILE A 170 -10.56 -7.78 -3.13
N VAL A 171 -9.42 -7.12 -2.94
CA VAL A 171 -8.79 -6.95 -1.63
C VAL A 171 -9.09 -5.54 -1.13
N ASP A 172 -9.65 -5.44 0.08
CA ASP A 172 -9.89 -4.16 0.76
C ASP A 172 -8.59 -3.42 1.02
N GLY A 173 -8.60 -2.09 1.12
CA GLY A 173 -7.40 -1.27 1.30
C GLY A 173 -6.57 -1.03 0.03
N TRP A 174 -7.03 -1.52 -1.12
CA TRP A 174 -6.37 -1.34 -2.42
C TRP A 174 -7.25 -0.58 -3.41
N SER A 175 -6.63 0.33 -4.15
CA SER A 175 -7.18 1.01 -5.31
C SER A 175 -6.76 0.32 -6.60
N TYR A 176 -7.70 0.19 -7.55
CA TYR A 176 -7.46 -0.44 -8.84
C TYR A 176 -7.45 0.60 -9.95
N VAL A 177 -6.35 0.72 -10.67
CA VAL A 177 -6.23 1.57 -11.86
C VAL A 177 -6.34 0.69 -13.09
N ILE A 178 -7.41 0.86 -13.86
CA ILE A 178 -7.65 0.13 -15.10
C ILE A 178 -7.35 1.06 -16.27
N SER A 179 -6.47 0.62 -17.15
CA SER A 179 -6.08 1.28 -18.39
C SER A 179 -6.64 0.48 -19.57
N PRO A 180 -7.85 0.80 -20.07
CA PRO A 180 -8.46 0.06 -21.17
C PRO A 180 -7.88 0.44 -22.54
N GLN A 181 -8.02 -0.47 -23.50
CA GLN A 181 -7.77 -0.23 -24.93
C GLN A 181 -9.07 0.05 -25.68
N LEU A 182 -8.95 0.57 -26.92
CA LEU A 182 -10.08 0.85 -27.79
C LEU A 182 -10.90 -0.41 -28.14
N GLU A 183 -10.25 -1.57 -28.20
CA GLU A 183 -10.83 -2.88 -28.54
C GLU A 183 -12.06 -3.23 -27.71
N ILE A 184 -12.09 -2.80 -26.43
CA ILE A 184 -13.22 -3.02 -25.51
C ILE A 184 -14.53 -2.45 -26.08
N TYR A 185 -14.48 -1.40 -26.90
CA TYR A 185 -15.67 -0.84 -27.52
C TYR A 185 -16.45 -1.88 -28.33
N ARG A 186 -15.73 -2.70 -29.13
CA ARG A 186 -16.32 -3.71 -30.03
C ARG A 186 -16.34 -5.13 -29.43
N MET A 187 -15.61 -5.36 -28.34
CA MET A 187 -15.52 -6.66 -27.68
C MET A 187 -16.91 -7.22 -27.27
N PRO A 188 -17.19 -8.52 -27.47
CA PRO A 188 -18.37 -9.16 -26.88
C PRO A 188 -18.42 -8.97 -25.35
N PHE A 189 -19.63 -8.94 -24.77
CA PHE A 189 -19.73 -8.67 -23.34
C PHE A 189 -19.23 -9.85 -22.50
N GLU A 190 -19.40 -11.05 -23.01
CA GLU A 190 -18.96 -12.33 -22.47
C GLU A 190 -17.43 -12.38 -22.35
N ASP A 191 -16.72 -12.03 -23.42
CA ASP A 191 -15.26 -11.96 -23.45
C ASP A 191 -14.72 -10.94 -22.44
N LEU A 192 -15.37 -9.78 -22.36
CA LEU A 192 -15.03 -8.75 -21.39
C LEU A 192 -15.20 -9.26 -19.96
N VAL A 193 -16.32 -9.91 -19.64
CA VAL A 193 -16.59 -10.47 -18.31
C VAL A 193 -15.58 -11.54 -17.94
N LYS A 194 -15.34 -12.50 -18.84
CA LYS A 194 -14.37 -13.58 -18.66
C LYS A 194 -12.96 -13.05 -18.39
N GLY A 195 -12.51 -12.12 -19.22
CA GLY A 195 -11.18 -11.54 -19.08
C GLY A 195 -11.05 -10.63 -17.85
N LEU A 196 -12.10 -9.89 -17.48
CA LEU A 196 -12.13 -9.12 -16.23
C LEU A 196 -12.08 -10.01 -14.99
N ARG A 197 -12.89 -11.08 -14.89
CA ARG A 197 -12.84 -12.04 -13.77
C ARG A 197 -11.43 -12.62 -13.62
N LYS A 198 -10.86 -13.10 -14.73
CA LYS A 198 -9.49 -13.62 -14.75
C LYS A 198 -8.47 -12.59 -14.26
N SER A 199 -8.58 -11.34 -14.74
CA SER A 199 -7.66 -10.27 -14.35
C SER A 199 -7.80 -9.89 -12.87
N LEU A 200 -9.03 -9.81 -12.36
CA LEU A 200 -9.33 -9.50 -10.96
C LEU A 200 -8.85 -10.61 -10.01
N LEU A 201 -8.99 -11.87 -10.42
CA LEU A 201 -8.45 -12.99 -9.64
C LEU A 201 -6.91 -13.00 -9.63
N GLN A 202 -6.29 -12.74 -10.77
CA GLN A 202 -4.83 -12.68 -10.86
C GLN A 202 -4.25 -11.53 -10.03
N ILE A 203 -4.87 -10.34 -10.11
CA ILE A 203 -4.40 -9.18 -9.33
C ILE A 203 -4.63 -9.41 -7.83
N SER A 204 -5.76 -10.01 -7.42
CA SER A 204 -6.04 -10.26 -6.00
C SER A 204 -5.06 -11.29 -5.40
N ASN A 205 -4.73 -12.34 -6.14
CA ASN A 205 -3.69 -13.29 -5.76
C ASN A 205 -2.32 -12.62 -5.64
N GLY A 206 -1.96 -11.77 -6.60
CA GLY A 206 -0.71 -11.00 -6.55
C GLY A 206 -0.64 -10.05 -5.35
N ILE A 207 -1.74 -9.39 -5.02
CA ILE A 207 -1.85 -8.55 -3.81
C ILE A 207 -1.63 -9.39 -2.55
N ARG A 208 -2.34 -10.50 -2.40
CA ARG A 208 -2.23 -11.36 -1.20
C ARG A 208 -0.82 -11.91 -1.01
N GLN A 209 -0.17 -12.35 -2.09
CA GLN A 209 1.23 -12.80 -2.04
C GLN A 209 2.18 -11.67 -1.59
N LEU A 210 1.96 -10.47 -2.10
CA LEU A 210 2.78 -9.30 -1.76
C LEU A 210 2.58 -8.87 -0.30
N GLU A 211 1.36 -8.91 0.23
CA GLU A 211 1.06 -8.68 1.65
C GLU A 211 1.70 -9.74 2.56
N GLN A 212 1.67 -11.01 2.15
CA GLN A 212 2.37 -12.10 2.84
C GLN A 212 3.89 -11.87 2.86
N GLN A 213 4.48 -11.43 1.74
CA GLN A 213 5.91 -11.10 1.69
C GLN A 213 6.27 -9.92 2.60
N TRP A 214 5.43 -8.88 2.63
CA TRP A 214 5.66 -7.72 3.50
C TRP A 214 5.55 -8.08 4.97
N SER A 215 4.51 -8.82 5.35
CA SER A 215 4.33 -9.27 6.75
C SER A 215 5.46 -10.22 7.20
N ALA A 216 5.96 -11.10 6.33
CA ALA A 216 7.10 -11.96 6.64
C ALA A 216 8.40 -11.16 6.86
N LYS A 217 8.65 -10.15 6.04
CA LYS A 217 9.82 -9.27 6.19
C LYS A 217 9.78 -8.45 7.48
N GLU A 218 8.60 -7.99 7.90
CA GLU A 218 8.45 -7.29 9.17
C GLU A 218 8.77 -8.19 10.36
N LYS A 219 8.29 -9.44 10.37
CA LYS A 219 8.62 -10.42 11.43
C LYS A 219 10.13 -10.59 11.60
N HIS A 220 10.88 -10.71 10.50
CA HIS A 220 12.35 -10.83 10.54
C HIS A 220 13.06 -9.54 11.00
N VAL A 221 12.58 -8.36 10.63
CA VAL A 221 13.16 -7.09 11.10
C VAL A 221 12.90 -6.88 12.59
N TYR A 222 11.72 -7.25 13.08
CA TYR A 222 11.42 -7.21 14.51
C TYR A 222 12.27 -8.19 15.31
N SER A 223 12.38 -9.47 14.91
CA SER A 223 13.23 -10.43 15.65
C SER A 223 14.70 -10.02 15.62
N ARG A 224 15.25 -9.57 14.48
CA ARG A 224 16.63 -9.07 14.43
C ARG A 224 16.85 -7.82 15.28
N ARG A 225 15.85 -6.93 15.38
CA ARG A 225 15.93 -5.74 16.27
C ARG A 225 15.80 -6.11 17.74
N GLU A 226 14.96 -7.08 18.08
CA GLU A 226 14.84 -7.61 19.44
C GLU A 226 16.14 -8.31 19.83
N GLU A 227 16.67 -9.21 19.00
CA GLU A 227 17.99 -9.83 19.15
C GLU A 227 19.11 -8.78 19.27
N ALA A 228 19.05 -7.70 18.47
CA ALA A 228 19.98 -6.57 18.58
C ALA A 228 19.83 -5.78 19.89
N ARG A 229 18.61 -5.66 20.45
CA ARG A 229 18.38 -5.04 21.76
C ARG A 229 18.89 -5.96 22.88
N PHE A 230 18.64 -7.27 22.80
CA PHE A 230 19.16 -8.25 23.74
C PHE A 230 20.70 -8.31 23.72
N THR A 231 21.33 -8.16 22.56
CA THR A 231 22.80 -8.13 22.44
C THR A 231 23.41 -6.77 22.82
N ARG A 232 22.72 -5.65 22.59
CA ARG A 232 23.17 -4.32 23.06
C ARG A 232 22.97 -4.09 24.56
N ALA A 233 22.16 -4.89 25.24
CA ALA A 233 21.94 -4.82 26.68
C ALA A 233 23.03 -5.51 27.53
N ARG A 234 24.12 -6.01 26.92
CA ARG A 234 25.36 -6.29 27.65
C ARG A 234 26.30 -5.10 27.50
N SER A 235 26.05 -4.02 28.24
CA SER A 235 27.18 -3.20 28.67
C SER A 235 28.09 -4.15 29.45
N ARG A 236 29.29 -4.41 28.92
CA ARG A 236 30.30 -5.18 29.64
C ARG A 236 30.57 -4.42 30.93
N ASN A 237 30.08 -4.93 32.07
CA ASN A 237 30.41 -4.36 33.36
C ASN A 237 31.95 -4.36 33.45
N PRO A 238 32.59 -3.21 33.70
CA PRO A 238 34.04 -3.16 33.77
C PRO A 238 34.49 -4.11 34.88
N THR A 239 35.49 -4.91 34.56
CA THR A 239 36.08 -5.86 35.49
C THR A 239 36.75 -5.07 36.62
N LEU A 240 36.84 -5.62 37.84
CA LEU A 240 37.42 -4.92 39.00
C LEU A 240 38.85 -4.39 38.70
N ALA A 241 39.62 -5.13 37.91
CA ALA A 241 40.92 -4.73 37.38
C ALA A 241 40.88 -3.48 36.49
N GLU A 242 39.88 -3.36 35.61
CA GLU A 242 39.70 -2.21 34.71
C GLU A 242 39.26 -0.96 35.49
N MET A 243 38.46 -1.13 36.54
CA MET A 243 38.12 -0.04 37.47
C MET A 243 39.35 0.45 38.25
N CYS A 244 40.16 -0.46 38.78
CA CYS A 244 41.39 -0.10 39.49
C CYS A 244 42.40 0.60 38.57
N ALA A 245 42.52 0.16 37.30
CA ALA A 245 43.38 0.82 36.32
C ALA A 245 42.93 2.27 36.04
N LYS A 246 41.62 2.49 35.85
CA LYS A 246 41.06 3.84 35.67
C LYS A 246 41.26 4.74 36.88
N MET A 247 41.12 4.19 38.09
CA MET A 247 41.34 4.97 39.32
C MET A 247 42.80 5.42 39.42
N ARG A 248 43.76 4.54 39.09
CA ARG A 248 45.18 4.88 39.05
C ARG A 248 45.49 5.94 37.98
N GLU A 249 44.94 5.78 36.79
CA GLU A 249 45.12 6.74 35.69
C GLU A 249 44.58 8.14 36.05
N ASN A 250 43.44 8.22 36.72
CA ASN A 250 42.88 9.48 37.21
C ASN A 250 43.73 10.11 38.31
N GLU A 251 44.31 9.30 39.19
CA GLU A 251 45.16 9.81 40.27
C GLU A 251 46.49 10.35 39.73
N GLU A 252 47.08 9.66 38.75
CA GLU A 252 48.25 10.18 38.03
C GLU A 252 47.95 11.48 37.30
N ARG A 253 46.76 11.61 36.71
CA ARG A 253 46.33 12.85 36.05
C ARG A 253 46.25 14.01 37.04
N ARG A 254 45.62 13.80 38.20
CA ARG A 254 45.57 14.80 39.28
C ARG A 254 46.95 15.21 39.78
N ARG A 255 47.90 14.27 39.86
CA ARG A 255 49.29 14.58 40.25
C ARG A 255 50.00 15.43 39.20
N ARG A 256 49.78 15.17 37.91
CA ARG A 256 50.33 16.02 36.83
C ARG A 256 49.73 17.42 36.88
N ASP A 257 48.41 17.54 37.05
CA ASP A 257 47.74 18.83 37.11
C ASP A 257 48.21 19.64 38.33
N ALA A 258 48.40 19.01 39.50
CA ALA A 258 48.95 19.65 40.70
C ALA A 258 50.43 20.08 40.54
N ALA A 259 51.24 19.28 39.83
CA ALA A 259 52.64 19.64 39.54
C ALA A 259 52.74 20.87 38.62
N VAL A 260 51.84 20.96 37.63
CA VAL A 260 51.74 22.13 36.74
C VAL A 260 51.31 23.38 37.51
N GLU A 261 50.36 23.25 38.46
CA GLU A 261 49.97 24.36 39.34
C GLU A 261 51.12 24.84 40.23
N THR A 262 51.96 23.94 40.74
CA THR A 262 53.14 24.31 41.54
C THR A 262 54.27 24.95 40.73
N GLU A 263 54.46 24.55 39.47
CA GLU A 263 55.45 25.19 38.59
C GLU A 263 55.00 26.62 38.19
N LEU A 264 53.70 26.82 37.92
CA LEU A 264 53.13 28.15 37.67
C LEU A 264 53.26 29.10 38.88
N GLN A 265 53.20 28.58 40.11
CA GLN A 265 53.38 29.39 41.33
C GLN A 265 54.85 29.79 41.60
N LEU A 266 55.82 29.06 41.06
CA LEU A 266 57.26 29.36 41.21
C LEU A 266 57.73 30.40 40.20
N ASP A 267 57.14 30.45 39.01
CA ASP A 267 57.43 31.46 37.98
C ASP A 267 56.94 32.87 38.40
N ASP A 268 55.87 32.97 39.19
CA ASP A 268 55.34 34.25 39.73
C ASP A 268 56.20 34.87 40.85
N LEU A 269 57.23 34.15 41.35
CA LEU A 269 58.11 34.61 42.43
C LEU A 269 59.55 34.90 42.01
N SER A 270 59.85 34.97 40.70
CA SER A 270 61.17 35.44 40.22
C SER A 270 61.27 36.97 40.32
N PRO A 271 62.14 37.53 41.18
CA PRO A 271 62.23 38.98 41.37
C PRO A 271 62.98 39.64 40.20
N LEU A 272 62.34 40.63 39.58
CA LEU A 272 62.99 41.65 38.77
C LEU A 272 64.02 42.38 39.64
N SER A 273 65.28 42.02 39.49
CA SER A 273 66.44 42.78 39.93
C SER A 273 67.18 43.32 38.71
N THR A 274 67.66 44.56 38.82
CA THR A 274 68.50 45.36 37.88
C THR A 274 67.80 45.81 36.58
N LEU A 275 67.69 47.10 36.24
CA LEU A 275 68.55 48.29 36.44
C LEU A 275 67.75 49.55 36.76
#